data_AF-A0A821KLT3-F1
#
_entry.id   AF-A0A821KLT3-F1
#
_cell.length_a   1.000
_cell.length_b   1.000
_cell.length_c   1.000
_cell.angle_alpha   90.00
_cell.angle_beta   90.00
_cell.angle_gamma   90.00
#
_symmetry.space_group_name_H-M   'P 1'
#
loop_
_entity.id
_entity.type
_entity.pdbx_description
1 polymer ?
#
loop_
_entity_poly.entity_id
_entity_poly.type
_entity_poly.pdbx_seq_one_letter_code
_entity_poly.pdbx_strand_id
1 'polypeptide(L)'
;MDINQYTLNPLTDIFARFEQVKNTNPVYNEALSTIKEKILTKFREELDKTKSKQPPDSENIHIRRFESAVKYLPEAMRRALEVELKYCQEDIILRI
;
A
#
# COMPACT_ATOMS: atom_id res chain seq x y z
N MET A 1 14.57 -5.57 15.88
CA MET A 1 13.10 -5.67 15.82
C MET A 1 12.75 -6.65 14.73
N ASP A 2 11.93 -7.66 15.03
CA ASP A 2 11.58 -8.75 14.11
C ASP A 2 10.44 -8.32 13.16
N ILE A 3 10.67 -8.43 11.85
CA ILE A 3 9.70 -8.08 10.80
C ILE A 3 8.41 -8.90 10.90
N ASN A 4 8.50 -10.12 11.45
CA ASN A 4 7.37 -11.04 11.58
C ASN A 4 6.32 -10.58 12.60
N GLN A 5 6.69 -9.71 13.54
CA GLN A 5 5.73 -9.16 14.51
C GLN A 5 4.83 -8.08 13.89
N TYR A 6 5.33 -7.35 12.90
CA TYR A 6 4.57 -6.30 12.20
C TYR A 6 3.54 -6.87 11.22
N THR A 7 3.77 -8.08 10.69
CA THR A 7 2.80 -8.78 9.84
C THR A 7 1.61 -9.31 10.62
N LEU A 8 1.81 -9.70 11.89
CA LEU A 8 0.74 -10.24 12.75
C LEU A 8 -0.04 -9.14 13.49
N ASN A 9 0.62 -8.02 13.82
CA ASN A 9 0.00 -6.86 14.44
C ASN A 9 0.46 -5.59 13.71
N PRO A 10 -0.08 -5.32 12.50
CA PRO A 10 0.25 -4.11 11.78
C PRO A 10 -0.10 -2.89 12.62
N LEU A 11 0.83 -1.94 12.70
CA LEU A 11 0.64 -0.71 13.45
C LEU A 11 -0.40 0.18 12.75
N THR A 12 -1.67 -0.11 12.97
CA THR A 12 -2.82 0.64 12.46
C THR A 12 -2.81 2.09 12.93
N ASP A 13 -2.25 2.33 14.11
CA ASP A 13 -2.28 3.63 14.78
C ASP A 13 -1.06 4.50 14.47
N ILE A 14 -0.10 4.02 13.67
CA ILE A 14 1.11 4.80 13.36
C ILE A 14 0.72 6.14 12.72
N PHE A 15 -0.19 6.12 11.75
CA PHE A 15 -0.64 7.31 11.06
C PHE A 15 -1.46 8.23 11.97
N ALA A 16 -2.27 7.67 12.86
CA ALA A 16 -3.02 8.44 13.86
C ALA A 16 -2.09 9.16 14.84
N ARG A 17 -1.03 8.48 15.31
CA ARG A 17 0.00 9.06 16.18
C ARG A 17 0.79 10.15 15.47
N PHE A 18 1.10 9.98 14.18
CA PHE A 18 1.76 11.00 13.39
C PHE A 18 0.86 12.23 13.12
N GLU A 19 -0.44 12.04 12.86
CA GLU A 19 -1.39 13.15 12.73
C GLU A 19 -1.51 13.95 14.04
N GLN A 20 -1.42 13.30 15.21
CA GLN A 20 -1.45 14.00 16.50
C GLN A 20 -0.26 14.94 16.72
N VAL A 21 0.92 14.63 16.17
CA VAL A 21 2.14 15.44 16.34
C VAL A 21 2.45 16.35 15.15
N LYS A 22 1.69 16.25 14.07
CA LYS A 22 1.80 17.00 12.80
C LYS A 22 1.94 18.53 12.97
N ASN A 23 1.25 19.10 13.95
CA ASN A 23 1.25 20.55 14.20
C ASN A 23 2.39 21.00 15.12
N THR A 24 3.13 20.06 15.71
CA THR A 24 4.14 20.34 16.74
C THR A 24 5.53 20.49 16.16
N ASN A 25 5.81 19.92 14.98
CA ASN A 25 7.14 19.98 14.38
C ASN A 25 7.12 19.75 12.85
N PRO A 26 7.59 20.71 12.03
CA PRO A 26 7.61 20.60 10.57
C PRO A 26 8.48 19.45 10.04
N VAL A 27 9.53 19.04 10.77
CA VAL A 27 10.39 17.89 10.39
C VAL A 27 9.58 16.58 10.40
N TYR A 28 8.57 16.47 11.28
CA TYR A 28 7.69 15.30 11.32
C TYR A 28 6.74 15.25 10.13
N ASN A 29 6.35 16.40 9.56
CA ASN A 29 5.53 16.45 8.36
C ASN A 29 6.29 15.96 7.14
N GLU A 30 7.57 16.35 7.02
CA GLU A 30 8.42 15.89 5.93
C GLU A 30 8.71 14.38 6.02
N ALA A 31 8.99 13.89 7.22
CA ALA A 31 9.15 12.45 7.48
C ALA A 31 7.87 11.67 7.15
N LEU A 32 6.69 12.18 7.55
CA LEU A 32 5.41 11.56 7.27
C LEU A 32 5.10 11.52 5.77
N SER A 33 5.35 12.62 5.04
CA SER A 33 5.22 12.65 3.59
C SER A 33 6.14 11.64 2.91
N THR A 34 7.40 11.56 3.35
CA THR A 34 8.37 10.58 2.83
C THR A 34 7.92 9.14 3.05
N ILE A 35 7.37 8.83 4.25
CA ILE A 35 6.83 7.49 4.55
C ILE A 35 5.64 7.18 3.65
N LYS A 36 4.71 8.13 3.48
CA LYS A 36 3.55 7.94 2.59
C LYS A 36 3.98 7.67 1.15
N GLU A 37 4.95 8.43 0.64
CA GLU A 37 5.47 8.26 -0.71
C GLU A 37 6.15 6.90 -0.89
N LYS A 38 7.01 6.48 0.04
CA LYS A 38 7.66 5.15 -0.02
C LYS A 38 6.65 4.00 -0.02
N ILE A 39 5.58 4.13 0.77
CA ILE A 39 4.50 3.13 0.79
C ILE A 39 3.80 3.09 -0.56
N LEU A 40 3.37 4.24 -1.09
CA LEU A 40 2.71 4.30 -2.41
C LEU A 40 3.59 3.70 -3.51
N THR A 41 4.87 4.06 -3.55
CA THR A 41 5.82 3.52 -4.53
C THR A 41 5.94 2.00 -4.42
N LYS A 42 6.04 1.44 -3.20
CA LYS A 42 6.09 -0.01 -3.02
C LYS A 42 4.84 -0.73 -3.49
N PHE A 43 3.66 -0.16 -3.21
CA PHE A 43 2.40 -0.74 -3.67
C PHE A 43 2.31 -0.72 -5.22
N ARG A 44 2.74 0.37 -5.86
CA ARG A 44 2.81 0.47 -7.32
C ARG A 44 3.80 -0.53 -7.93
N GLU A 45 4.98 -0.69 -7.35
CA GLU A 45 5.96 -1.69 -7.80
C GLU A 45 5.39 -3.11 -7.77
N GLU A 46 4.61 -3.46 -6.73
CA GLU A 46 3.97 -4.79 -6.64
C GLU A 46 2.85 -4.96 -7.68
N LEU A 47 2.12 -3.90 -8.02
CA LEU A 47 1.16 -3.92 -9.14
C LEU A 47 1.86 -4.09 -10.48
N ASP A 48 2.95 -3.38 -10.73
CA ASP A 48 3.72 -3.50 -11.98
C ASP A 48 4.34 -4.89 -12.14
N LYS A 49 4.84 -5.49 -11.05
CA LYS A 49 5.29 -6.90 -11.03
C LYS A 49 4.15 -7.88 -11.36
N THR A 50 2.92 -7.53 -11.01
CA THR A 50 1.74 -8.34 -11.35
C THR A 50 1.43 -8.21 -12.84
N LYS A 51 1.45 -7.00 -13.40
CA LYS A 51 1.20 -6.73 -14.83
C LYS A 51 2.24 -7.33 -15.77
N SER A 52 3.48 -7.51 -15.31
CA SER A 52 4.61 -8.02 -16.10
C SER A 52 4.74 -9.53 -16.13
N LYS A 53 4.06 -10.28 -15.23
CA LYS A 53 4.04 -11.74 -15.30
C LYS A 53 3.08 -12.21 -16.39
N GLN A 54 3.56 -13.04 -17.32
CA GLN A 54 2.74 -13.74 -18.31
C GLN A 54 2.66 -15.24 -17.98
N PRO A 55 1.46 -15.86 -18.00
CA PRO A 55 0.16 -15.20 -18.13
C PRO A 55 -0.15 -14.34 -16.88
N PRO A 56 -0.92 -13.25 -17.04
CA PRO A 56 -1.34 -12.45 -15.90
C PRO A 56 -2.31 -13.28 -15.06
N ASP A 57 -1.81 -13.82 -13.94
CA ASP A 57 -2.60 -14.68 -13.06
C ASP A 57 -3.40 -13.81 -12.08
N SER A 58 -4.73 -13.90 -12.13
CA SER A 58 -5.61 -13.19 -11.20
C SER A 58 -5.46 -13.67 -9.74
N GLU A 59 -4.93 -14.88 -9.53
CA GLU A 59 -4.60 -15.41 -8.19
C GLU A 59 -3.17 -15.05 -7.73
N ASN A 60 -2.54 -14.06 -8.38
CA ASN A 60 -1.17 -13.67 -8.05
C ASN A 60 -1.06 -13.23 -6.58
N ILE A 61 -0.11 -13.86 -5.87
CA ILE A 61 0.21 -13.58 -4.46
C ILE A 61 0.44 -12.09 -4.16
N HIS A 62 0.84 -11.31 -5.17
CA HIS A 62 1.05 -9.88 -5.07
C HIS A 62 -0.27 -9.10 -4.93
N ILE A 63 -1.34 -9.50 -5.63
CA ILE A 63 -2.69 -8.94 -5.47
C ILE A 63 -3.20 -9.20 -4.06
N ARG A 64 -3.10 -10.45 -3.58
CA ARG A 64 -3.52 -10.80 -2.20
C ARG A 64 -2.73 -10.03 -1.13
N ARG A 65 -1.43 -9.84 -1.32
CA ARG A 65 -0.60 -9.03 -0.42
C ARG A 65 -1.00 -7.56 -0.45
N PHE A 66 -1.28 -7.02 -1.63
CA PHE A 66 -1.77 -5.65 -1.80
C PHE A 66 -3.11 -5.46 -1.09
N GLU A 67 -4.10 -6.32 -1.34
CA GLU A 67 -5.44 -6.27 -0.73
C GLU A 67 -5.40 -6.40 0.80
N SER A 68 -4.47 -7.19 1.32
CA SER A 68 -4.26 -7.31 2.77
C SER A 68 -3.65 -6.03 3.34
N ALA A 69 -2.61 -5.49 2.69
CA ALA A 69 -1.87 -4.35 3.20
C ALA A 69 -2.64 -3.01 3.08
N VAL A 70 -3.49 -2.85 2.05
CA VAL A 70 -4.25 -1.61 1.81
C VAL A 70 -5.26 -1.31 2.93
N LYS A 71 -5.74 -2.34 3.64
CA LYS A 71 -6.71 -2.21 4.75
C LYS A 71 -6.16 -1.46 5.95
N TYR A 72 -4.84 -1.40 6.09
CA TYR A 72 -4.16 -0.75 7.21
C TYR A 72 -3.71 0.67 6.88
N LEU A 73 -4.03 1.18 5.69
CA LEU A 73 -3.66 2.53 5.26
C LEU A 73 -4.73 3.56 5.63
N PRO A 74 -4.33 4.84 5.81
CA PRO A 74 -5.26 5.94 5.97
C PRO A 74 -6.26 6.00 4.82
N GLU A 75 -7.49 6.39 5.11
CA GLU A 75 -8.61 6.27 4.17
C GLU A 75 -8.37 6.96 2.81
N ALA A 76 -7.72 8.12 2.80
CA ALA A 76 -7.37 8.81 1.56
C ALA A 76 -6.39 8.00 0.68
N MET A 77 -5.39 7.36 1.30
CA MET A 77 -4.41 6.52 0.59
C MET A 77 -5.05 5.20 0.15
N ARG A 78 -5.86 4.60 1.01
CA ARG A 78 -6.60 3.37 0.71
C ARG A 78 -7.46 3.54 -0.54
N ARG A 79 -8.28 4.61 -0.60
CA ARG A 79 -9.15 4.88 -1.76
C ARG A 79 -8.36 5.05 -3.06
N ALA A 80 -7.25 5.78 -3.03
CA ALA A 80 -6.41 5.96 -4.22
C ALA A 80 -5.84 4.62 -4.73
N LEU A 81 -5.35 3.78 -3.81
CA LEU A 81 -4.76 2.49 -4.13
C LEU A 81 -5.79 1.43 -4.55
N GLU A 82 -7.00 1.45 -3.97
CA GLU A 82 -8.10 0.57 -4.38
C GLU A 82 -8.55 0.85 -5.82
N VAL A 83 -8.54 2.11 -6.26
CA VAL A 83 -8.81 2.48 -7.65
C VAL A 83 -7.70 1.96 -8.57
N GLU A 84 -6.43 2.15 -8.22
CA GLU A 84 -5.30 1.62 -8.99
C GLU A 84 -5.32 0.07 -9.07
N LEU A 85 -5.69 -0.61 -7.98
CA LEU A 85 -5.83 -2.07 -7.94
C LEU A 85 -6.95 -2.55 -8.88
N LYS A 86 -8.11 -1.88 -8.86
CA LYS A 86 -9.25 -2.22 -9.71
C LYS A 86 -8.87 -2.15 -11.19
N TYR A 87 -8.21 -1.07 -11.62
CA TYR A 87 -7.72 -0.96 -13.00
C TYR A 87 -6.71 -2.06 -13.34
N CYS A 88 -5.84 -2.43 -12.40
CA CYS A 88 -4.90 -3.53 -12.60
C CYS A 88 -5.60 -4.88 -12.78
N GLN A 89 -6.63 -5.17 -11.99
CA GLN A 89 -7.42 -6.40 -12.11
C GLN A 89 -8.21 -6.43 -13.43
N GLU A 90 -8.80 -5.30 -13.85
CA GLU A 90 -9.48 -5.17 -15.15
C GLU A 90 -8.50 -5.39 -16.32
N ASP A 91 -7.29 -4.81 -16.28
CA ASP A 91 -6.24 -5.01 -17.28
C ASP A 91 -5.83 -6.49 -17.40
N ILE A 92 -5.78 -7.22 -16.28
CA ILE A 92 -5.45 -8.65 -16.23
C ILE A 92 -6.56 -9.48 -16.87
N ILE A 93 -7.82 -9.22 -16.52
CA ILE A 93 -8.99 -9.94 -17.05
C ILE A 93 -9.13 -9.72 -18.56
N LEU A 94 -8.88 -8.50 -19.06
CA LEU A 94 -8.94 -8.17 -20.50
C LEU A 94 -7.81 -8.79 -21.34
N ARG A 95 -6.76 -9.34 -20.71
CA ARG A 95 -5.60 -9.95 -21.38
C ARG A 95 -5.63 -11.49 -21.41
N ILE A 96 -6.63 -12.12 -20.78
CA ILE A 96 -6.90 -13.56 -20.81
C ILE A 96 -7.99 -13.83 -21.85
#